data_AF-A0A0N4VJW8-F1
#
_entry.id   AF-A0A0N4VJW8-F1
#
_cell.length_a   1.000
_cell.length_b   1.000
_cell.length_c   1.000
_cell.angle_alpha   90.00
_cell.angle_beta   90.00
_cell.angle_gamma   90.00
#
_symmetry.space_group_name_H-M   'P 1'
#
loop_
_entity.id
_entity.type
_entity.pdbx_description
1 polymer ?
#
loop_
_entity_poly.entity_id
_entity_poly.type
_entity_poly.pdbx_seq_one_letter_code
_entity_poly.pdbx_strand_id
1 'polypeptide(L)'
;MAAKDYIREFKFDWKPEVHSALLEGTVFDRYDDVGLSIYSSSSFRILSIMQVTGILFYFNSVGLDSVCLDVNVYVRVDGNGFFLHWKGEEDKEPGLLDLVQVWEARRGGAPKDGRVQFELEQRGTKETLEDRTVWITHGEDLVNIYSVSFVARDLATAELWRDGINDIVKTSKVKHSSYSTRLLKTWYQLTLQVNERGRIPIKNIIKLFSCGKDDSMTLKCLGDFGLYGDKEREEIDVSNFPFERFLRLYQKIAPRSDIQELFVKISGKKEYVTRDRLIKFMNETQRDDRLNELLHPLYTEARVQKLIIDKFETDEKYIREGLLISI
;
A
#
# COMPACT_ATOMS: atom_id res chain seq x y z
N MET A 1 35.93 -1.42 -29.11
CA MET A 1 34.77 -2.34 -29.17
C MET A 1 34.77 -3.13 -27.87
N ALA A 2 33.61 -3.39 -27.26
CA ALA A 2 33.40 -4.20 -26.03
C ALA A 2 33.54 -3.52 -24.63
N ALA A 3 32.82 -2.42 -24.39
CA ALA A 3 32.45 -2.00 -23.02
C ALA A 3 30.95 -1.69 -22.85
N LYS A 4 30.19 -1.58 -23.95
CA LYS A 4 28.74 -1.26 -23.91
C LYS A 4 27.85 -2.46 -23.54
N ASP A 5 28.37 -3.68 -23.63
CA ASP A 5 27.54 -4.90 -23.50
C ASP A 5 27.45 -5.45 -22.06
N TYR A 6 28.13 -4.85 -21.08
CA TYR A 6 28.18 -5.37 -19.70
C TYR A 6 27.31 -4.62 -18.69
N ILE A 7 26.72 -3.47 -19.05
CA ILE A 7 25.80 -2.76 -18.15
C ILE A 7 24.39 -3.30 -18.41
N ARG A 8 24.01 -4.39 -17.72
CA ARG A 8 22.59 -4.74 -17.60
C ARG A 8 21.89 -3.63 -16.84
N GLU A 9 20.93 -2.97 -17.47
CA GLU A 9 20.13 -1.94 -16.83
C GLU A 9 19.38 -2.57 -15.65
N PHE A 10 19.74 -2.18 -14.43
CA PHE A 10 19.00 -2.62 -13.24
C PHE A 10 17.61 -2.00 -13.29
N LYS A 11 16.59 -2.85 -13.47
CA LYS A 11 15.19 -2.44 -13.37
C LYS A 11 14.79 -2.55 -11.90
N PHE A 12 14.67 -1.41 -11.24
CA PHE A 12 14.09 -1.37 -9.89
C PHE A 12 12.65 -1.90 -9.97
N ASP A 13 12.42 -3.01 -9.28
CA ASP A 13 11.09 -3.52 -9.00
C ASP A 13 10.86 -3.42 -7.50
N TRP A 14 9.84 -2.67 -7.11
CA TRP A 14 9.42 -2.57 -5.72
C TRP A 14 8.53 -3.72 -5.30
N LYS A 15 7.86 -4.34 -6.28
CA LYS A 15 6.78 -5.29 -6.07
C LYS A 15 7.38 -6.67 -5.79
N PRO A 16 7.07 -7.28 -4.65
CA PRO A 16 7.43 -8.66 -4.40
C PRO A 16 6.60 -9.59 -5.28
N GLU A 17 7.13 -10.78 -5.57
CA GLU A 17 6.33 -11.86 -6.12
C GLU A 17 5.47 -12.43 -4.98
N VAL A 18 4.15 -12.40 -5.16
CA VAL A 18 3.21 -12.93 -4.16
C VAL A 18 2.77 -14.31 -4.61
N HIS A 19 3.04 -15.32 -3.79
CA HIS A 19 2.67 -16.70 -4.07
C HIS A 19 1.16 -16.84 -4.31
N SER A 20 0.74 -17.67 -5.28
CA SER A 20 -0.67 -17.79 -5.71
C SER A 20 -1.60 -18.13 -4.55
N ALA A 21 -1.21 -19.03 -3.65
CA ALA A 21 -2.01 -19.38 -2.47
C ALA A 21 -2.27 -18.18 -1.52
N LEU A 22 -1.35 -17.22 -1.41
CA LEU A 22 -1.55 -16.01 -0.61
C LEU A 22 -2.50 -15.04 -1.34
N LEU A 23 -2.44 -14.98 -2.68
CA LEU A 23 -3.35 -14.17 -3.51
C LEU A 23 -4.77 -14.72 -3.50
N GLU A 24 -4.93 -16.04 -3.69
CA GLU A 24 -6.19 -16.76 -3.69
C GLU A 24 -6.79 -16.80 -2.29
N GLY A 25 -5.96 -16.84 -1.26
CA GLY A 25 -6.38 -16.84 0.13
C GLY A 25 -6.62 -18.22 0.69
N THR A 26 -6.61 -18.29 2.01
CA THR A 26 -6.83 -19.54 2.75
C THR A 26 -7.61 -19.26 4.02
N VAL A 27 -8.36 -20.26 4.47
CA VAL A 27 -9.15 -20.19 5.71
C VAL A 27 -8.27 -20.58 6.90
N PHE A 28 -8.25 -19.73 7.91
CA PHE A 28 -7.56 -19.91 9.18
C PHE A 28 -8.53 -19.75 10.35
N ASP A 29 -8.11 -20.21 11.53
CA ASP A 29 -8.71 -19.77 12.78
C ASP A 29 -7.74 -18.76 13.43
N ARG A 30 -8.23 -17.57 13.79
CA ARG A 30 -7.42 -16.49 14.36
C ARG A 30 -7.68 -16.37 15.85
N TYR A 31 -6.64 -16.11 16.63
CA TYR A 31 -6.79 -15.82 18.06
C TYR A 31 -5.89 -14.68 18.52
N ASP A 32 -6.35 -13.97 19.55
CA ASP A 32 -5.57 -12.96 20.27
C ASP A 32 -5.42 -13.36 21.75
N ASP A 33 -4.18 -13.44 22.22
CA ASP A 33 -3.89 -13.54 23.66
C ASP A 33 -4.13 -12.19 24.34
N VAL A 34 -4.67 -12.21 25.58
CA VAL A 34 -4.91 -11.00 26.38
C VAL A 34 -3.65 -10.13 26.47
N GLY A 35 -3.74 -8.88 26.01
CA GLY A 35 -2.71 -7.86 26.20
C GLY A 35 -1.80 -7.56 25.01
N LEU A 36 -2.04 -8.12 23.81
CA LEU A 36 -1.19 -7.89 22.63
C LEU A 36 -1.91 -7.29 21.42
N SER A 37 -3.24 -7.14 21.44
CA SER A 37 -4.02 -6.69 20.28
C SER A 37 -4.13 -5.16 20.21
N ILE A 38 -3.13 -4.51 19.61
CA ILE A 38 -3.34 -3.18 19.02
C ILE A 38 -3.26 -3.34 17.51
N TYR A 39 -4.41 -3.23 16.85
CA TYR A 39 -4.45 -3.14 15.40
C TYR A 39 -3.94 -1.77 14.97
N SER A 40 -2.75 -1.73 14.38
CA SER A 40 -2.29 -0.53 13.67
C SER A 40 -3.13 -0.36 12.41
N SER A 41 -4.20 0.42 12.52
CA SER A 41 -4.74 1.16 11.39
C SER A 41 -3.69 2.23 11.02
N SER A 42 -2.68 1.86 10.25
CA SER A 42 -1.73 2.82 9.69
C SER A 42 -2.47 3.79 8.77
N SER A 43 -3.00 4.90 9.30
CA SER A 43 -3.61 5.93 8.46
C SER A 43 -2.47 6.71 7.82
N PHE A 44 -2.11 6.37 6.58
CA PHE A 44 -1.17 7.17 5.79
C PHE A 44 -1.73 8.57 5.64
N ARG A 45 -1.16 9.57 6.33
CA ARG A 45 -1.56 10.97 6.16
C ARG A 45 -0.84 11.55 4.95
N ILE A 46 -1.60 12.23 4.08
CA ILE A 46 -1.11 12.86 2.84
C ILE A 46 -0.01 13.90 3.06
N LEU A 47 0.20 14.38 4.29
CA LEU A 47 1.37 15.23 4.59
C LEU A 47 2.72 14.50 4.43
N SER A 48 2.82 13.19 4.66
CA SER A 48 4.03 12.39 4.36
C SER A 48 4.36 12.33 2.86
N ILE A 49 3.41 12.77 2.04
CA ILE A 49 3.40 12.87 0.59
C ILE A 49 3.64 14.35 0.16
N MET A 50 3.36 15.33 1.02
CA MET A 50 3.51 16.77 0.74
C MET A 50 4.74 17.44 1.40
N GLN A 51 5.42 16.83 2.38
CA GLN A 51 6.64 17.37 3.00
C GLN A 51 7.70 16.28 3.26
N VAL A 52 8.98 16.65 3.15
CA VAL A 52 10.18 15.80 3.38
C VAL A 52 10.35 15.36 4.85
N THR A 53 9.38 15.57 5.73
CA THR A 53 9.55 15.31 7.16
C THR A 53 8.32 14.66 7.78
N GLY A 54 8.51 13.46 8.31
CA GLY A 54 7.66 12.85 9.35
C GLY A 54 6.41 12.13 8.84
N ILE A 55 6.37 10.82 9.08
CA ILE A 55 5.12 10.05 9.03
C ILE A 55 4.41 10.31 10.37
N LEU A 56 3.18 10.83 10.34
CA LEU A 56 2.33 10.92 11.54
C LEU A 56 1.29 9.79 11.49
N PHE A 57 1.37 8.88 12.46
CA PHE A 57 0.49 7.72 12.60
C PHE A 57 -0.66 8.03 13.57
N TYR A 58 -1.86 7.53 13.27
CA TYR A 58 -3.02 7.61 14.17
C TYR A 58 -3.50 6.22 14.54
N PHE A 59 -3.44 5.91 15.83
CA PHE A 59 -4.02 4.73 16.44
C PHE A 59 -5.55 4.74 16.31
N ASN A 60 -6.13 3.67 15.80
CA ASN A 60 -7.47 3.28 16.24
C ASN A 60 -7.26 2.28 17.37
N SER A 61 -7.47 2.74 18.61
CA SER A 61 -7.55 1.84 19.76
C SER A 61 -8.79 0.96 19.60
N VAL A 62 -8.62 -0.28 19.16
CA VAL A 62 -9.63 -1.33 19.39
C VAL A 62 -9.34 -1.87 20.78
N GLY A 63 -10.36 -1.84 21.64
CA GLY A 63 -10.22 -2.08 23.08
C GLY A 63 -9.43 -3.34 23.42
N LEU A 64 -8.46 -3.19 24.32
CA LEU A 64 -8.09 -4.23 25.28
C LEU A 64 -9.38 -4.61 26.00
N ASP A 65 -9.91 -5.83 25.87
CA ASP A 65 -10.73 -6.47 26.93
C ASP A 65 -11.31 -7.87 26.61
N SER A 66 -10.90 -8.59 25.55
CA SER A 66 -11.31 -10.01 25.45
C SER A 66 -10.33 -10.90 24.71
N VAL A 67 -10.17 -12.13 25.21
CA VAL A 67 -9.67 -13.27 24.43
C VAL A 67 -10.58 -13.39 23.22
N CYS A 68 -10.04 -13.17 22.03
CA CYS A 68 -10.79 -13.26 20.79
C CYS A 68 -10.40 -14.55 20.07
N LEU A 69 -11.39 -15.38 19.75
CA LEU A 69 -11.25 -16.49 18.81
C LEU A 69 -12.20 -16.22 17.64
N ASP A 70 -11.63 -16.00 16.46
CA ASP A 70 -12.37 -15.89 15.21
C ASP A 70 -12.11 -17.14 14.39
N VAL A 71 -13.12 -17.99 14.27
CA VAL A 71 -13.02 -19.22 13.47
C VAL A 71 -13.31 -18.95 12.00
N ASN A 72 -12.73 -19.76 11.11
CA ASN A 72 -12.96 -19.73 9.66
C ASN A 72 -12.71 -18.35 9.00
N VAL A 73 -11.74 -17.62 9.51
CA VAL A 73 -11.29 -16.34 8.96
C VAL A 73 -10.61 -16.56 7.62
N TYR A 74 -11.06 -15.86 6.60
CA TYR A 74 -10.45 -15.92 5.27
C TYR A 74 -9.35 -14.87 5.14
N VAL A 75 -8.11 -15.32 4.98
CA VAL A 75 -6.88 -14.51 5.00
C VAL A 75 -6.27 -14.44 3.61
N ARG A 76 -5.82 -13.26 3.19
CA ARG A 76 -5.25 -12.97 1.86
C ARG A 76 -4.17 -11.90 1.90
N VAL A 77 -3.26 -11.95 0.93
CA VAL A 77 -2.36 -10.85 0.58
C VAL A 77 -2.82 -10.21 -0.72
N ASP A 78 -2.80 -8.88 -0.79
CA ASP A 78 -3.18 -8.19 -2.02
C ASP A 78 -2.18 -8.42 -3.16
N GLY A 79 -2.63 -8.19 -4.40
CA GLY A 79 -1.86 -8.42 -5.62
C GLY A 79 -0.52 -7.68 -5.70
N ASN A 80 -0.30 -6.63 -4.90
CA ASN A 80 0.93 -5.85 -4.85
C ASN A 80 1.81 -6.16 -3.63
N GLY A 81 1.37 -7.03 -2.72
CA GLY A 81 2.12 -7.33 -1.50
C GLY A 81 2.24 -6.14 -0.55
N PHE A 82 1.24 -5.26 -0.52
CA PHE A 82 1.16 -4.14 0.42
C PHE A 82 0.59 -4.56 1.78
N PHE A 83 -0.45 -5.39 1.77
CA PHE A 83 -1.28 -5.69 2.92
C PHE A 83 -1.62 -7.17 2.99
N LEU A 84 -1.53 -7.69 4.21
CA LEU A 84 -2.24 -8.90 4.63
C LEU A 84 -3.60 -8.44 5.16
N HIS A 85 -4.69 -9.02 4.66
CA HIS A 85 -6.03 -8.68 5.10
C HIS A 85 -6.86 -9.93 5.35
N TRP A 86 -7.83 -9.83 6.23
CA TRP A 86 -8.69 -10.95 6.57
C TRP A 86 -10.10 -10.52 6.91
N LYS A 87 -11.06 -11.42 6.68
CA LYS A 87 -12.47 -11.21 7.02
C LYS A 87 -12.98 -12.43 7.80
N GLY A 88 -13.60 -12.18 8.94
CA GLY A 88 -14.28 -13.20 9.74
C GLY A 88 -15.72 -13.43 9.27
N GLU A 89 -16.57 -13.87 10.20
CA GLU A 89 -18.01 -14.05 9.97
C GLU A 89 -18.71 -12.74 9.55
N GLU A 90 -19.94 -12.88 9.05
CA GLU A 90 -20.77 -11.74 8.63
C GLU A 90 -20.89 -10.71 9.77
N ASP A 91 -20.86 -9.43 9.42
CA ASP A 91 -20.91 -8.27 10.33
C ASP A 91 -19.63 -7.91 11.10
N LYS A 92 -18.45 -8.46 10.75
CA LYS A 92 -17.15 -7.94 11.25
C LYS A 92 -16.43 -7.08 10.21
N GLU A 93 -15.88 -5.95 10.65
CA GLU A 93 -14.93 -5.16 9.86
C GLU A 93 -13.69 -6.02 9.51
N PRO A 94 -13.15 -5.93 8.28
CA PRO A 94 -11.98 -6.70 7.88
C PRO A 94 -10.75 -6.23 8.66
N GLY A 95 -9.94 -7.19 9.10
CA GLY A 95 -8.62 -6.90 9.63
C GLY A 95 -7.63 -6.61 8.50
N LEU A 96 -6.70 -5.70 8.77
CA LEU A 96 -5.71 -5.23 7.81
C LEU A 96 -4.37 -5.02 8.51
N LEU A 97 -3.31 -5.57 7.93
CA LEU A 97 -1.93 -5.44 8.39
C LEU A 97 -1.03 -4.98 7.25
N ASP A 98 -0.30 -3.89 7.46
CA ASP A 98 0.70 -3.39 6.52
C ASP A 98 1.94 -4.28 6.53
N LEU A 99 2.20 -4.95 5.41
CA LEU A 99 3.34 -5.87 5.28
C LEU A 99 4.69 -5.17 5.41
N VAL A 100 4.75 -3.85 5.25
CA VAL A 100 5.99 -3.07 5.48
C VAL A 100 6.39 -3.00 6.95
N GLN A 101 5.44 -3.24 7.85
CA GLN A 101 5.62 -3.29 9.31
C GLN A 101 5.84 -4.71 9.83
N VAL A 102 5.65 -5.73 8.99
CA VAL A 102 5.90 -7.12 9.37
C VAL A 102 7.41 -7.36 9.40
N TRP A 103 7.86 -8.02 10.46
CA TRP A 103 9.27 -8.38 10.63
C TRP A 103 9.50 -9.84 10.26
N GLU A 104 8.61 -10.72 10.69
CA GLU A 104 8.67 -12.14 10.40
C GLU A 104 7.32 -12.83 10.58
N ALA A 105 7.17 -13.97 9.91
CA ALA A 105 6.15 -14.98 10.17
C ALA A 105 6.85 -16.27 10.62
N ARG A 106 6.51 -16.80 11.79
CA ARG A 106 7.19 -17.97 12.38
C ARG A 106 6.20 -18.94 13.01
N ARG A 107 6.73 -20.08 13.48
CA ARG A 107 5.97 -20.98 14.36
C ARG A 107 5.62 -20.22 15.65
N GLY A 108 4.37 -20.33 16.06
CA GLY A 108 3.82 -19.66 17.24
C GLY A 108 3.75 -20.57 18.45
N GLY A 109 3.52 -19.98 19.61
CA GLY A 109 3.10 -20.75 20.79
C GLY A 109 1.60 -21.00 20.77
N ALA A 110 1.15 -22.07 21.42
CA ALA A 110 -0.28 -22.32 21.63
C ALA A 110 -0.96 -21.14 22.38
N PRO A 111 -2.27 -20.88 22.14
CA PRO A 111 -3.02 -19.88 22.89
C PRO A 111 -2.88 -20.08 24.40
N LYS A 112 -2.76 -19.00 25.17
CA LYS A 112 -2.64 -19.08 26.62
C LYS A 112 -3.95 -19.46 27.31
N ASP A 113 -5.07 -19.13 26.68
CA ASP A 113 -6.39 -19.51 27.17
C ASP A 113 -6.70 -20.98 26.82
N GLY A 114 -6.89 -21.80 27.86
CA GLY A 114 -7.10 -23.23 27.69
C GLY A 114 -8.40 -23.60 26.96
N ARG A 115 -9.42 -22.72 26.93
CA ARG A 115 -10.65 -22.96 26.16
C ARG A 115 -10.40 -22.75 24.68
N VAL A 116 -9.72 -21.67 24.32
CA VAL A 116 -9.30 -21.40 22.93
C VAL A 116 -8.37 -22.49 22.43
N GLN A 117 -7.40 -22.90 23.25
CA GLN A 117 -6.50 -24.01 22.92
C GLN A 117 -7.29 -25.31 22.65
N PHE A 118 -8.18 -25.71 23.56
CA PHE A 118 -8.97 -26.92 23.42
C PHE A 118 -9.87 -26.90 22.17
N GLU A 119 -10.46 -25.76 21.84
CA GLU A 119 -11.27 -25.62 20.62
C GLU A 119 -10.42 -25.75 19.35
N LEU A 120 -9.25 -25.10 19.30
CA LEU A 120 -8.35 -25.17 18.15
C LEU A 120 -7.72 -26.56 17.98
N GLU A 121 -7.45 -27.29 19.07
CA GLU A 121 -6.93 -28.67 19.01
C GLU A 121 -7.90 -29.63 18.34
N GLN A 122 -9.21 -29.40 18.45
CA GLN A 122 -10.23 -30.19 17.76
C GLN A 122 -10.36 -29.85 16.28
N ARG A 123 -9.67 -28.80 15.81
CA ARG A 123 -9.78 -28.25 14.47
C ARG A 123 -8.51 -28.53 13.69
N GLY A 124 -8.64 -29.13 12.50
CA GLY A 124 -7.51 -29.43 11.62
C GLY A 124 -6.92 -30.82 11.83
N THR A 125 -5.67 -31.01 11.40
CA THR A 125 -4.97 -32.29 11.40
C THR A 125 -4.25 -32.57 12.73
N LYS A 126 -3.55 -33.71 12.82
CA LYS A 126 -3.02 -34.27 14.09
C LYS A 126 -1.76 -33.57 14.61
N GLU A 127 -1.14 -32.72 13.80
CA GLU A 127 0.04 -31.93 14.16
C GLU A 127 -0.28 -30.95 15.29
N THR A 128 0.77 -30.56 16.03
CA THR A 128 0.62 -29.64 17.14
C THR A 128 0.06 -28.29 16.70
N LEU A 129 -0.59 -27.56 17.61
CA LEU A 129 -1.05 -26.20 17.30
C LEU A 129 0.12 -25.29 16.89
N GLU A 130 1.28 -25.43 17.54
CA GLU A 130 2.47 -24.64 17.24
C GLU A 130 2.95 -24.83 15.80
N ASP A 131 2.93 -26.08 15.32
CA ASP A 131 3.29 -26.45 13.96
C ASP A 131 2.35 -25.81 12.92
N ARG A 132 1.05 -25.79 13.24
CA ARG A 132 -0.01 -25.22 12.39
C ARG A 132 -0.19 -23.71 12.55
N THR A 133 0.53 -23.05 13.46
CA THR A 133 0.40 -21.61 13.71
C THR A 133 1.33 -20.79 12.83
N VAL A 134 0.75 -19.79 12.16
CA VAL A 134 1.43 -18.67 11.49
C VAL A 134 1.39 -17.49 12.46
N TRP A 135 2.46 -17.33 13.23
CA TRP A 135 2.63 -16.21 14.16
C TRP A 135 3.35 -15.07 13.47
N ILE A 136 2.68 -13.95 13.27
CA ILE A 136 3.21 -12.80 12.54
C ILE A 136 3.57 -11.72 13.54
N THR A 137 4.85 -11.36 13.62
CA THR A 137 5.34 -10.27 14.45
C THR A 137 5.49 -9.00 13.62
N HIS A 138 4.91 -7.91 14.10
CA HIS A 138 4.93 -6.63 13.40
C HIS A 138 5.06 -5.46 14.38
N GLY A 139 5.57 -4.34 13.89
CA GLY A 139 5.79 -3.15 14.69
C GLY A 139 6.35 -2.00 13.87
N GLU A 140 6.08 -0.78 14.32
CA GLU A 140 6.62 0.44 13.73
C GLU A 140 8.07 0.67 14.13
N ASP A 141 8.43 0.21 15.33
CA ASP A 141 9.75 0.36 15.94
C ASP A 141 10.06 -0.85 16.83
N LEU A 142 11.29 -0.91 17.35
CA LEU A 142 11.80 -2.02 18.15
C LEU A 142 11.20 -2.11 19.57
N VAL A 143 10.27 -1.23 19.94
CA VAL A 143 9.64 -1.15 21.27
C VAL A 143 8.17 -1.56 21.19
N ASN A 144 7.45 -1.03 20.22
CA ASN A 144 6.03 -1.27 20.00
C ASN A 144 5.84 -2.51 19.12
N ILE A 145 6.01 -3.67 19.75
CA ILE A 145 5.94 -5.00 19.12
C ILE A 145 4.57 -5.61 19.35
N TYR A 146 3.92 -6.00 18.27
CA TYR A 146 2.62 -6.66 18.27
C TYR A 146 2.71 -8.01 17.56
N SER A 147 1.69 -8.83 17.72
CA SER A 147 1.59 -10.08 17.00
C SER A 147 0.15 -10.41 16.66
N VAL A 148 -0.04 -11.04 15.51
CA VAL A 148 -1.31 -11.65 15.10
C VAL A 148 -1.05 -13.11 14.75
N SER A 149 -1.94 -13.98 15.19
CA SER A 149 -1.77 -15.43 15.08
C SER A 149 -2.90 -16.06 14.29
N PHE A 150 -2.54 -16.86 13.29
CA PHE A 150 -3.46 -17.63 12.46
C PHE A 150 -3.12 -19.11 12.52
N VAL A 151 -4.09 -19.96 12.84
CA VAL A 151 -3.94 -21.41 12.91
C VAL A 151 -4.51 -22.03 11.63
N ALA A 152 -3.64 -22.71 10.89
CA ALA A 152 -3.99 -23.40 9.66
C ALA A 152 -4.68 -24.74 9.94
N ARG A 153 -5.33 -25.30 8.91
CA ARG A 153 -5.90 -26.66 8.98
C ARG A 153 -4.83 -27.74 9.08
N ASP A 154 -3.67 -27.52 8.46
CA ASP A 154 -2.56 -28.47 8.38
C ASP A 154 -1.20 -27.77 8.39
N LEU A 155 -0.14 -28.56 8.65
CA LEU A 155 1.23 -28.06 8.72
C LEU A 155 1.72 -27.48 7.38
N ALA A 156 1.39 -28.13 6.26
CA ALA A 156 1.87 -27.72 4.94
C ALA A 156 1.37 -26.31 4.57
N THR A 157 0.10 -26.02 4.87
CA THR A 157 -0.49 -24.69 4.71
C THR A 157 0.23 -23.67 5.60
N ALA A 158 0.49 -23.99 6.87
CA ALA A 158 1.17 -23.08 7.77
C ALA A 158 2.62 -22.79 7.34
N GLU A 159 3.37 -23.79 6.86
CA GLU A 159 4.71 -23.61 6.30
C GLU A 159 4.68 -22.73 5.06
N LEU A 160 3.80 -23.02 4.11
CA LEU A 160 3.64 -22.21 2.90
C LEU A 160 3.38 -20.74 3.23
N TRP A 161 2.50 -20.46 4.19
CA TRP A 161 2.15 -19.09 4.55
C TRP A 161 3.27 -18.37 5.29
N ARG A 162 3.99 -19.05 6.20
CA ARG A 162 5.17 -18.47 6.87
C ARG A 162 6.25 -18.11 5.86
N ASP A 163 6.57 -19.04 4.97
CA ASP A 163 7.61 -18.84 3.96
C ASP A 163 7.20 -17.75 2.96
N GLY A 164 5.96 -17.79 2.47
CA GLY A 164 5.42 -16.79 1.56
C GLY A 164 5.42 -15.37 2.13
N ILE A 165 5.01 -15.19 3.40
CA ILE A 165 5.07 -13.88 4.05
C ILE A 165 6.53 -13.43 4.25
N ASN A 166 7.41 -14.31 4.72
CA ASN A 166 8.81 -13.98 4.92
C ASN A 166 9.51 -13.61 3.59
N ASP A 167 9.16 -14.28 2.49
CA ASP A 167 9.70 -13.96 1.17
C ASP A 167 9.23 -12.59 0.69
N ILE A 168 7.97 -12.23 0.92
CA ILE A 168 7.48 -10.87 0.66
C ILE A 168 8.26 -9.86 1.49
N VAL A 169 8.42 -10.08 2.80
CA VAL A 169 9.15 -9.15 3.69
C VAL A 169 10.60 -8.97 3.26
N LYS A 170 11.27 -10.05 2.84
CA LYS A 170 12.68 -10.01 2.38
C LYS A 170 12.84 -9.33 1.03
N THR A 171 11.89 -9.50 0.11
CA THR A 171 12.03 -9.05 -1.29
C THR A 171 11.37 -7.71 -1.56
N SER A 172 10.39 -7.32 -0.75
CA SER A 172 9.66 -6.06 -0.89
C SER A 172 10.58 -4.86 -0.74
N LYS A 173 10.53 -3.96 -1.73
CA LYS A 173 11.23 -2.66 -1.68
C LYS A 173 10.25 -1.50 -1.62
N VAL A 174 9.05 -1.73 -1.09
CA VAL A 174 7.98 -0.74 -0.95
C VAL A 174 8.46 0.51 -0.18
N LYS A 175 9.39 0.36 0.77
CA LYS A 175 10.03 1.50 1.47
C LYS A 175 10.72 2.49 0.53
N HIS A 176 11.24 2.01 -0.59
CA HIS A 176 11.91 2.80 -1.64
C HIS A 176 11.01 3.09 -2.86
N SER A 177 9.72 2.79 -2.76
CA SER A 177 8.78 2.99 -3.87
C SER A 177 8.54 4.47 -4.17
N SER A 178 8.13 4.74 -5.41
CA SER A 178 7.83 6.09 -5.87
C SER A 178 6.60 6.66 -5.18
N TYR A 179 6.46 7.98 -5.25
CA TYR A 179 5.28 8.70 -4.80
C TYR A 179 3.97 8.15 -5.39
N SER A 180 3.95 7.85 -6.70
CA SER A 180 2.77 7.26 -7.36
C SER A 180 2.41 5.88 -6.79
N THR A 181 3.42 5.08 -6.42
CA THR A 181 3.21 3.77 -5.79
C THR A 181 2.64 3.92 -4.38
N ARG A 182 3.08 4.95 -3.64
CA ARG A 182 2.51 5.26 -2.31
C ARG A 182 1.05 5.67 -2.39
N LEU A 183 0.68 6.51 -3.37
CA LEU A 183 -0.72 6.85 -3.62
C LEU A 183 -1.55 5.61 -3.98
N LEU A 184 -1.00 4.71 -4.80
CA LEU A 184 -1.65 3.43 -5.11
C LEU A 184 -1.87 2.60 -3.84
N LYS A 185 -0.86 2.49 -2.96
CA LYS A 185 -0.97 1.79 -1.68
C LYS A 185 -2.06 2.41 -0.79
N THR A 186 -2.12 3.74 -0.69
CA THR A 186 -3.16 4.45 0.08
C THR A 186 -4.56 4.17 -0.47
N TRP A 187 -4.72 4.15 -1.79
CA TRP A 187 -5.98 3.77 -2.40
C TRP A 187 -6.36 2.31 -2.09
N TYR A 188 -5.43 1.36 -2.24
CA TYR A 188 -5.66 -0.04 -1.87
C TYR A 188 -6.12 -0.18 -0.42
N GLN A 189 -5.47 0.54 0.51
CA GLN A 189 -5.87 0.56 1.91
C GLN A 189 -7.34 0.98 2.08
N LEU A 190 -7.77 2.08 1.45
CA LEU A 190 -9.16 2.54 1.53
C LEU A 190 -10.14 1.48 1.02
N THR A 191 -9.79 0.80 -0.07
CA THR A 191 -10.64 -0.25 -0.67
C THR A 191 -10.68 -1.54 0.14
N LEU A 192 -9.72 -1.76 1.04
CA LEU A 192 -9.68 -2.92 1.95
C LEU A 192 -10.31 -2.59 3.31
N GLN A 193 -10.27 -1.33 3.75
CA GLN A 193 -10.92 -0.86 4.98
C GLN A 193 -12.39 -0.50 4.74
N VAL A 194 -13.15 -1.50 4.32
CA VAL A 194 -14.60 -1.42 4.11
C VAL A 194 -15.38 -1.76 5.37
N ASN A 195 -16.62 -1.31 5.47
CA ASN A 195 -17.53 -1.73 6.52
C ASN A 195 -18.13 -3.13 6.23
N GLU A 196 -19.04 -3.56 7.10
CA GLU A 196 -19.78 -4.82 7.02
C GLU A 196 -20.49 -5.01 5.67
N ARG A 197 -20.94 -3.91 5.05
CA ARG A 197 -21.61 -3.87 3.73
C ARG A 197 -20.64 -3.89 2.55
N GLY A 198 -19.33 -3.97 2.79
CA GLY A 198 -18.31 -3.93 1.74
C GLY A 198 -18.13 -2.56 1.10
N ARG A 199 -18.50 -1.48 1.79
CA ARG A 199 -18.39 -0.09 1.29
C ARG A 199 -17.35 0.69 2.07
N ILE A 200 -16.71 1.65 1.40
CA ILE A 200 -15.68 2.53 1.97
C ILE A 200 -16.36 3.58 2.85
N PRO A 201 -16.12 3.63 4.17
CA PRO A 201 -16.66 4.68 5.03
C PRO A 201 -16.05 6.04 4.67
N ILE A 202 -16.87 7.08 4.51
CA ILE A 202 -16.39 8.44 4.19
C ILE A 202 -15.48 8.99 5.29
N LYS A 203 -15.71 8.61 6.55
CA LYS A 203 -14.82 8.93 7.68
C LYS A 203 -13.37 8.53 7.43
N ASN A 204 -13.12 7.42 6.72
CA ASN A 204 -11.76 6.95 6.41
C ASN A 204 -11.08 7.88 5.40
N ILE A 205 -11.83 8.40 4.42
CA ILE A 205 -11.34 9.40 3.47
C ILE A 205 -11.10 10.74 4.17
N ILE A 206 -12.01 11.18 5.03
CA ILE A 206 -11.80 12.42 5.81
C ILE A 206 -10.50 12.31 6.62
N LYS A 207 -10.33 11.22 7.39
CA LYS A 207 -9.14 10.96 8.21
C LYS A 207 -7.83 10.99 7.40
N LEU A 208 -7.87 10.54 6.15
CA LEU A 208 -6.75 10.57 5.22
C LEU A 208 -6.28 12.02 4.91
N PHE A 209 -7.22 12.97 4.80
CA PHE A 209 -6.96 14.37 4.46
C PHE A 209 -6.95 15.34 5.67
N SER A 210 -7.38 14.91 6.86
CA SER A 210 -7.51 15.74 8.08
C SER A 210 -6.22 16.45 8.54
N CYS A 211 -5.07 16.10 7.96
CA CYS A 211 -3.80 16.68 8.37
C CYS A 211 -3.41 17.97 7.63
N GLY A 212 -4.15 18.39 6.59
CA GLY A 212 -3.83 19.62 5.85
C GLY A 212 -5.03 20.36 5.28
N LYS A 213 -6.24 19.83 5.47
CA LYS A 213 -7.49 20.41 4.99
C LYS A 213 -8.57 20.19 6.05
N ASP A 214 -9.50 21.14 6.14
CA ASP A 214 -10.68 20.95 6.97
C ASP A 214 -11.61 19.87 6.36
N ASP A 215 -12.39 19.24 7.24
CA ASP A 215 -13.30 18.15 6.86
C ASP A 215 -14.37 18.64 5.86
N SER A 216 -14.79 19.91 5.99
CA SER A 216 -15.80 20.54 5.12
C SER A 216 -15.34 20.62 3.66
N MET A 217 -14.08 20.97 3.42
CA MET A 217 -13.45 21.04 2.10
C MET A 217 -13.32 19.65 1.47
N THR A 218 -12.97 18.65 2.29
CA THR A 218 -12.89 17.26 1.85
C THR A 218 -14.27 16.75 1.42
N LEU A 219 -15.30 16.99 2.25
CA LEU A 219 -16.70 16.65 1.95
C LEU A 219 -17.22 17.38 0.71
N LYS A 220 -16.88 18.66 0.54
CA LYS A 220 -17.22 19.42 -0.67
C LYS A 220 -16.60 18.80 -1.92
N CYS A 221 -15.31 18.43 -1.87
CA CYS A 221 -14.65 17.79 -3.01
C CYS A 221 -15.25 16.42 -3.34
N LEU A 222 -15.62 15.64 -2.30
CA LEU A 222 -16.36 14.39 -2.48
C LEU A 222 -17.74 14.63 -3.13
N GLY A 223 -18.44 15.69 -2.72
CA GLY A 223 -19.71 16.13 -3.31
C GLY A 223 -19.58 16.47 -4.78
N ASP A 224 -18.57 17.26 -5.15
CA ASP A 224 -18.29 17.63 -6.54
C ASP A 224 -17.95 16.42 -7.43
N PHE A 225 -17.51 15.31 -6.83
CA PHE A 225 -17.20 14.05 -7.53
C PHE A 225 -18.40 13.08 -7.56
N GLY A 226 -19.54 13.46 -6.99
CA GLY A 226 -20.72 12.60 -6.85
C GLY A 226 -20.50 11.40 -5.92
N LEU A 227 -19.53 11.50 -5.01
CA LEU A 227 -19.19 10.47 -4.02
C LEU A 227 -19.86 10.73 -2.66
N TYR A 228 -20.43 11.92 -2.47
CA TYR A 228 -21.11 12.37 -1.26
C TYR A 228 -22.23 13.35 -1.65
N GLY A 229 -23.24 13.55 -0.80
CA GLY A 229 -24.29 14.56 -1.04
C GLY A 229 -25.71 14.14 -0.69
N ASP A 230 -26.00 12.84 -0.66
CA ASP A 230 -27.20 12.33 -0.02
C ASP A 230 -26.94 12.25 1.49
N LYS A 231 -27.75 12.93 2.30
CA LYS A 231 -27.64 12.92 3.79
C LYS A 231 -27.68 11.51 4.40
N GLU A 232 -28.10 10.51 3.62
CA GLU A 232 -28.21 9.11 4.02
C GLU A 232 -26.99 8.25 3.59
N ARG A 233 -26.05 8.78 2.80
CA ARG A 233 -24.89 8.03 2.28
C ARG A 233 -23.59 8.50 2.92
N GLU A 234 -23.21 7.83 3.99
CA GLU A 234 -21.89 7.98 4.65
C GLU A 234 -20.83 7.00 4.13
N GLU A 235 -21.13 6.28 3.04
CA GLU A 235 -20.34 5.18 2.50
C GLU A 235 -20.27 5.20 0.96
N ILE A 236 -19.13 4.78 0.41
CA ILE A 236 -18.85 4.76 -1.03
C ILE A 236 -18.68 3.32 -1.50
N ASP A 237 -19.33 2.96 -2.61
CA ASP A 237 -19.12 1.67 -3.27
C ASP A 237 -17.69 1.60 -3.85
N VAL A 238 -16.94 0.54 -3.54
CA VAL A 238 -15.57 0.33 -4.03
C VAL A 238 -15.50 0.41 -5.56
N SER A 239 -16.50 -0.13 -6.26
CA SER A 239 -16.56 -0.11 -7.73
C SER A 239 -16.67 1.31 -8.31
N ASN A 240 -17.26 2.24 -7.55
CA ASN A 240 -17.38 3.64 -7.93
C ASN A 240 -16.14 4.47 -7.61
N PHE A 241 -15.14 3.88 -6.95
CA PHE A 241 -13.93 4.57 -6.51
C PHE A 241 -12.63 3.89 -7.00
N PRO A 242 -12.44 3.72 -8.32
CA PRO A 242 -11.19 3.23 -8.91
C PRO A 242 -10.02 4.19 -8.65
N PHE A 243 -8.79 3.70 -8.86
CA PHE A 243 -7.57 4.46 -8.56
C PHE A 243 -7.50 5.80 -9.30
N GLU A 244 -7.96 5.88 -10.55
CA GLU A 244 -7.97 7.10 -11.36
C GLU A 244 -8.90 8.17 -10.75
N ARG A 245 -10.05 7.74 -10.19
CA ARG A 245 -10.96 8.63 -9.47
C ARG A 245 -10.34 9.11 -8.16
N PHE A 246 -9.69 8.21 -7.42
CA PHE A 246 -8.93 8.59 -6.21
C PHE A 246 -7.83 9.61 -6.53
N LEU A 247 -7.07 9.41 -7.61
CA LEU A 247 -5.99 10.31 -8.01
C LEU A 247 -6.50 11.73 -8.34
N ARG A 248 -7.61 11.83 -9.08
CA ARG A 248 -8.26 13.12 -9.37
C ARG A 248 -8.80 13.80 -8.11
N LEU A 249 -9.40 13.03 -7.19
CA LEU A 249 -9.85 13.55 -5.91
C LEU A 249 -8.66 14.07 -5.08
N TYR A 250 -7.58 13.30 -5.03
CA TYR A 250 -6.32 13.67 -4.37
C TYR A 250 -5.78 15.01 -4.91
N GLN A 251 -5.68 15.16 -6.23
CA GLN A 251 -5.19 16.39 -6.88
C GLN A 251 -6.07 17.60 -6.56
N LYS A 252 -7.39 17.41 -6.44
CA LYS A 252 -8.33 18.49 -6.10
C LYS A 252 -8.22 18.91 -4.63
N ILE A 253 -8.11 17.95 -3.71
CA ILE A 253 -8.03 18.25 -2.26
C ILE A 253 -6.64 18.79 -1.89
N ALA A 254 -5.59 18.24 -2.49
CA ALA A 254 -4.19 18.57 -2.23
C ALA A 254 -3.48 19.05 -3.50
N PRO A 255 -3.83 20.24 -4.03
CA PRO A 255 -3.19 20.78 -5.23
C PRO A 255 -1.70 21.06 -4.99
N ARG A 256 -0.87 20.73 -5.98
CA ARG A 256 0.59 20.87 -5.95
C ARG A 256 1.05 22.07 -6.77
N SER A 257 0.86 23.27 -6.22
CA SER A 257 1.28 24.53 -6.87
C SER A 257 2.78 24.59 -7.14
N ASP A 258 3.58 24.00 -6.25
CA ASP A 258 5.03 23.84 -6.41
C ASP A 258 5.41 23.06 -7.68
N ILE A 259 4.67 21.99 -7.99
CA ILE A 259 4.86 21.20 -9.21
C ILE A 259 4.39 22.00 -10.43
N GLN A 260 3.30 22.74 -10.31
CA GLN A 260 2.82 23.61 -11.39
C GLN A 260 3.84 24.73 -11.71
N GLU A 261 4.44 25.36 -10.71
CA GLU A 261 5.50 26.36 -10.88
C GLU A 261 6.75 25.76 -11.55
N LEU A 262 7.15 24.56 -11.12
CA LEU A 262 8.24 23.82 -11.75
C LEU A 262 7.92 23.49 -13.21
N PHE A 263 6.70 23.05 -13.52
CA PHE A 263 6.25 22.78 -14.88
C PHE A 263 6.33 24.05 -15.74
N VAL A 264 5.83 25.19 -15.25
CA VAL A 264 5.91 26.48 -15.96
C VAL A 264 7.35 26.89 -16.23
N LYS A 265 8.26 26.65 -15.27
CA LYS A 265 9.70 26.93 -15.42
C LYS A 265 10.34 26.07 -16.52
N ILE A 266 10.06 24.76 -16.55
CA ILE A 266 10.65 23.83 -17.52
C ILE A 266 10.02 23.99 -18.91
N SER A 267 8.71 24.19 -18.96
CA SER A 267 7.94 24.43 -20.20
C SER A 267 8.16 25.82 -20.79
N GLY A 268 8.94 26.70 -20.15
CA GLY A 268 9.14 28.08 -20.60
C GLY A 268 7.81 28.80 -20.87
N LYS A 269 6.84 28.63 -19.95
CA LYS A 269 5.47 29.18 -20.02
C LYS A 269 4.60 28.62 -21.18
N LYS A 270 4.94 27.45 -21.72
CA LYS A 270 4.07 26.72 -22.65
C LYS A 270 3.19 25.72 -21.90
N GLU A 271 2.14 25.25 -22.55
CA GLU A 271 1.23 24.23 -22.01
C GLU A 271 1.85 22.81 -21.98
N TYR A 272 3.00 22.63 -22.62
CA TYR A 272 3.72 21.36 -22.73
C TYR A 272 5.23 21.53 -22.54
N VAL A 273 5.88 20.45 -22.11
CA VAL A 273 7.34 20.30 -22.10
C VAL A 273 7.75 19.51 -23.33
N THR A 274 8.70 20.03 -24.11
CA THR A 274 9.26 19.32 -25.26
C THR A 274 10.32 18.32 -24.82
N ARG A 275 10.55 17.29 -25.64
CA ARG A 275 11.63 16.31 -25.43
C ARG A 275 12.97 16.96 -25.08
N ASP A 276 13.40 17.96 -25.84
CA ASP A 276 14.70 18.64 -25.61
C ASP A 276 14.77 19.32 -24.24
N ARG A 277 13.67 19.97 -23.82
CA ARG A 277 13.60 20.62 -22.51
C ARG A 277 13.58 19.59 -21.38
N LEU A 278 12.93 18.46 -21.58
CA LEU A 278 12.94 17.37 -20.63
C LEU A 278 14.33 16.72 -20.53
N ILE A 279 15.02 16.48 -21.64
CA ILE A 279 16.43 16.01 -21.65
C ILE A 279 17.31 16.97 -20.86
N LYS A 280 17.21 18.26 -21.14
CA LYS A 280 17.96 19.30 -20.44
C LYS A 280 17.69 19.26 -18.94
N PHE A 281 16.42 19.25 -18.55
CA PHE A 281 16.01 19.17 -17.15
C PHE A 281 16.58 17.91 -16.46
N MET A 282 16.49 16.75 -17.10
CA MET A 282 16.98 15.49 -16.53
C MET A 282 18.50 15.46 -16.37
N ASN A 283 19.24 15.98 -17.35
CA ASN A 283 20.70 15.92 -17.36
C ASN A 283 21.38 17.05 -16.59
N GLU A 284 20.76 18.23 -16.51
CA GLU A 284 21.38 19.42 -15.88
C GLU A 284 20.76 19.77 -14.51
N THR A 285 19.49 19.39 -14.25
CA THR A 285 18.80 19.76 -13.01
C THR A 285 18.59 18.57 -12.06
N GLN A 286 18.24 17.39 -12.59
CA GLN A 286 17.96 16.21 -11.76
C GLN A 286 19.19 15.33 -11.52
N ARG A 287 20.24 15.48 -12.34
CA ARG A 287 21.46 14.68 -12.25
C ARG A 287 22.40 15.26 -11.18
N ASP A 288 22.97 14.38 -10.37
CA ASP A 288 24.14 14.71 -9.53
C ASP A 288 25.38 14.87 -10.42
N ASP A 289 25.96 16.07 -10.43
CA ASP A 289 27.08 16.47 -11.28
C ASP A 289 28.39 15.72 -10.99
N ARG A 290 28.48 15.08 -9.82
CA ARG A 290 29.62 14.24 -9.43
C ARG A 290 29.59 12.85 -10.06
N LEU A 291 28.47 12.45 -10.67
CA LEU A 291 28.32 11.13 -11.26
C LEU A 291 29.09 11.01 -12.58
N ASN A 292 29.94 10.00 -12.67
CA ASN A 292 30.69 9.68 -13.88
C ASN A 292 29.74 9.36 -15.05
N GLU A 293 29.92 10.01 -16.19
CA GLU A 293 29.04 9.86 -17.37
C GLU A 293 29.15 8.49 -18.05
N LEU A 294 30.27 7.78 -17.93
CA LEU A 294 30.43 6.44 -18.48
C LEU A 294 29.65 5.41 -17.67
N LEU A 295 29.67 5.52 -16.35
CA LEU A 295 28.94 4.62 -15.44
C LEU A 295 27.45 4.98 -15.32
N HIS A 296 27.13 6.28 -15.41
CA HIS A 296 25.77 6.80 -15.36
C HIS A 296 25.49 7.64 -16.61
N PRO A 297 25.16 7.02 -17.75
CA PRO A 297 24.94 7.74 -19.00
C PRO A 297 23.85 8.82 -18.91
N LEU A 298 24.05 9.90 -19.66
CA LEU A 298 23.04 10.95 -19.82
C LEU A 298 21.77 10.42 -20.50
N TYR A 299 20.65 11.08 -20.22
CA TYR A 299 19.40 10.83 -20.92
C TYR A 299 19.51 11.26 -22.39
N THR A 300 19.16 10.35 -23.29
CA THR A 300 19.10 10.56 -24.74
C THR A 300 17.66 10.81 -25.19
N GLU A 301 17.49 11.30 -26.41
CA GLU A 301 16.16 11.45 -27.03
C GLU A 301 15.35 10.15 -27.00
N ALA A 302 15.94 9.03 -27.40
CA ALA A 302 15.27 7.74 -27.38
C ALA A 302 14.82 7.33 -25.96
N ARG A 303 15.66 7.60 -24.95
CA ARG A 303 15.33 7.27 -23.55
C ARG A 303 14.20 8.15 -23.01
N VAL A 304 14.22 9.44 -23.30
CA VAL A 304 13.16 10.37 -22.88
C VAL A 304 11.85 10.10 -23.61
N GLN A 305 11.91 9.79 -24.91
CA GLN A 305 10.72 9.40 -25.68
C GLN A 305 10.07 8.15 -25.08
N LYS A 306 10.88 7.15 -24.71
CA LYS A 306 10.38 5.95 -24.02
C LYS A 306 9.76 6.28 -22.66
N LEU A 307 10.32 7.21 -21.89
CA LEU A 307 9.72 7.65 -20.62
C LEU A 307 8.34 8.30 -20.82
N ILE A 308 8.19 9.15 -21.84
CA ILE A 308 6.91 9.80 -22.17
C ILE A 308 5.88 8.72 -22.54
N ILE A 309 6.24 7.81 -23.46
CA ILE A 309 5.37 6.72 -23.93
C ILE A 309 4.98 5.75 -22.81
N ASP A 310 5.97 5.25 -22.06
CA ASP A 310 5.74 4.09 -21.19
C ASP A 310 5.09 4.46 -19.85
N LYS A 311 5.11 5.74 -19.44
CA LYS A 311 4.83 6.10 -18.04
C LYS A 311 4.02 7.36 -17.76
N PHE A 312 4.17 8.42 -18.56
CA PHE A 312 3.75 9.76 -18.11
C PHE A 312 2.73 10.46 -19.00
N GLU A 313 2.64 10.10 -20.28
CA GLU A 313 1.64 10.67 -21.19
C GLU A 313 0.67 9.58 -21.65
N THR A 314 -0.60 9.95 -21.78
CA THR A 314 -1.66 9.04 -22.25
C THR A 314 -2.27 9.47 -23.58
N ASP A 315 -2.14 10.75 -23.95
CA ASP A 315 -2.64 11.26 -25.22
C ASP A 315 -1.69 10.90 -26.37
N GLU A 316 -2.18 10.12 -27.33
CA GLU A 316 -1.42 9.66 -28.50
C GLU A 316 -0.85 10.81 -29.36
N LYS A 317 -1.47 11.98 -29.34
CA LYS A 317 -0.96 13.16 -30.03
C LYS A 317 0.33 13.64 -29.35
N TYR A 318 0.29 13.89 -28.04
CA TYR A 318 1.45 14.37 -27.30
C TYR A 318 2.57 13.33 -27.27
N ILE A 319 2.22 12.04 -27.18
CA ILE A 319 3.18 10.94 -27.30
C ILE A 319 3.94 11.01 -28.64
N ARG A 320 3.23 11.10 -29.78
CA ARG A 320 3.86 11.16 -31.12
C ARG A 320 4.73 12.39 -31.30
N GLU A 321 4.30 13.51 -30.74
CA GLU A 321 5.04 14.78 -30.83
C GLU A 321 6.20 14.87 -29.81
N GLY A 322 6.35 13.89 -28.92
CA GLY A 322 7.38 13.89 -27.88
C GLY A 322 7.18 15.01 -26.86
N LEU A 323 5.92 15.28 -26.53
CA LEU A 323 5.46 16.32 -25.61
C LEU A 323 4.92 15.70 -24.33
N LEU A 324 5.10 16.41 -23.22
CA LEU A 324 4.55 16.06 -21.92
C LEU A 324 3.69 17.22 -21.42
N ILE A 325 2.41 16.97 -21.12
CA ILE A 325 1.52 17.98 -20.53
C ILE A 325 1.52 17.93 -19.00
N SER A 326 1.04 19.01 -18.36
CA SER A 326 0.80 19.02 -16.92
C SER A 326 -0.44 18.17 -16.61
N ILE A 327 -0.40 17.40 -15.52
CA ILE A 327 -1.48 16.50 -15.07
C ILE A 327 -2.44 17.24 -14.15
#